data_AF-A0A955P1G8-F1
#
_entry.id   AF-A0A955P1G8-F1
#
_cell.length_a   1.000
_cell.length_b   1.000
_cell.length_c   1.000
_cell.angle_alpha   90.00
_cell.angle_beta   90.00
_cell.angle_gamma   90.00
#
_symmetry.space_group_name_H-M   'P 1'
#
loop_
_entity.id
_entity.type
_entity.pdbx_description
1 polymer ?
#
loop_
_entity_poly.entity_id
_entity_poly.type
_entity_poly.pdbx_seq_one_letter_code
_entity_poly.pdbx_strand_id
1 'polypeptide(L)'
;LCLEGTILIYREESWSRRMTLEIPIELLQSSESRKLMGIRLIRSLLLLLASILIPVLVVVGIPVLGTYLGVPICIGLLGLFLHQLVRFFQREDALEFAIPDQRVSIEFWNVGDGKEKFQDLFKQVLTRRETVQKPLERVDQETIGGTPFNPGLYFVNGLFLFSIPALILEEPLLFGLCLIPILRDSSRMVKYYRMDPLFRMAYQAIRRDDPQRAVELLEKLLSESPGHIDARKFLFGGYLSTEEFQKASDLLSSISNDLDSATLQAAQEDLILAMRIAERKKI
;
A
#
# COMPACT_ATOMS: atom_id res chain seq x y z
N LEU A 1 -3.15 -2.08 -20.92
CA LEU A 1 -3.29 -1.16 -19.77
C LEU A 1 -2.55 0.11 -20.11
N CYS A 2 -3.24 1.25 -20.01
CA CYS A 2 -2.62 2.56 -20.12
C CYS A 2 -3.10 3.40 -18.94
N LEU A 3 -2.22 4.25 -18.44
CA LEU A 3 -2.51 5.17 -17.36
C LEU A 3 -2.61 6.56 -17.96
N GLU A 4 -3.83 6.99 -18.29
CA GLU A 4 -4.09 8.29 -18.92
C GLU A 4 -4.58 9.26 -17.85
N GLY A 5 -3.72 10.21 -17.46
CA GLY A 5 -4.01 11.03 -16.28
C GLY A 5 -4.26 10.13 -15.07
N THR A 6 -5.25 10.43 -14.24
CA THR A 6 -5.56 9.65 -13.03
C THR A 6 -6.48 8.44 -13.27
N ILE A 7 -6.71 8.05 -14.52
CA ILE A 7 -7.63 6.96 -14.87
C ILE A 7 -6.82 5.78 -15.40
N LEU A 8 -7.01 4.62 -14.77
CA LEU A 8 -6.55 3.34 -15.28
C LEU A 8 -7.56 2.84 -16.32
N ILE A 9 -7.14 2.80 -17.58
CA ILE A 9 -7.98 2.26 -18.65
C ILE A 9 -7.64 0.78 -18.82
N TYR A 10 -8.56 -0.07 -18.39
CA TYR A 10 -8.56 -1.50 -18.69
C TYR A 10 -9.38 -1.73 -19.96
N ARG A 11 -8.74 -2.26 -21.00
CA ARG A 11 -9.40 -2.67 -22.24
C ARG A 11 -9.26 -4.18 -22.39
N GLU A 12 -10.39 -4.86 -22.44
CA GLU A 12 -10.45 -6.27 -22.79
C GLU A 12 -11.11 -6.40 -24.17
N GLU A 13 -10.33 -6.94 -25.11
CA GLU A 13 -10.85 -7.32 -26.43
C GLU A 13 -11.10 -8.83 -26.42
N SER A 14 -12.37 -9.21 -26.22
CA SER A 14 -12.83 -10.57 -26.45
C SER A 14 -13.45 -10.68 -27.84
N TRP A 15 -13.55 -11.91 -28.39
CA TRP A 15 -14.06 -12.16 -29.74
C TRP A 15 -15.45 -11.58 -30.03
N SER A 16 -16.25 -11.27 -29.01
CA SER A 16 -17.61 -10.74 -29.16
C SER A 16 -17.88 -9.40 -28.46
N ARG A 17 -16.97 -8.92 -27.60
CA ARG A 17 -17.19 -7.71 -26.80
C ARG A 17 -15.88 -6.96 -26.56
N ARG A 18 -15.92 -5.65 -26.81
CA ARG A 18 -14.94 -4.70 -26.30
C ARG A 18 -15.48 -4.14 -24.99
N MET A 19 -14.80 -4.43 -23.89
CA MET A 19 -15.08 -3.81 -22.61
C MET A 19 -13.97 -2.81 -22.30
N THR A 20 -14.34 -1.56 -22.08
CA THR A 20 -13.46 -0.51 -21.60
C THR A 20 -13.91 -0.14 -20.19
N LEU A 21 -13.09 -0.46 -19.21
CA LEU A 21 -13.31 -0.09 -17.82
C LEU A 21 -12.33 1.01 -17.47
N GLU A 22 -12.88 2.18 -17.14
CA GLU A 22 -12.14 3.34 -16.69
C GLU A 22 -12.18 3.36 -15.17
N ILE A 23 -11.06 3.06 -14.52
CA ILE A 23 -10.99 2.97 -13.07
C ILE A 23 -10.17 4.17 -12.57
N PRO A 24 -10.79 5.09 -11.81
CA PRO A 24 -10.06 6.13 -11.11
C PRO A 24 -8.99 5.48 -10.21
N ILE A 25 -7.73 5.82 -10.40
CA ILE A 25 -6.62 5.27 -9.61
C ILE A 25 -6.81 5.58 -8.12
N GLU A 26 -7.49 6.70 -7.84
CA GLU A 26 -7.78 7.17 -6.49
C GLU A 26 -8.71 6.21 -5.73
N LEU A 27 -9.51 5.41 -6.44
CA LEU A 27 -10.43 4.43 -5.86
C LEU A 27 -9.83 3.02 -5.76
N LEU A 28 -8.64 2.80 -6.34
CA LEU A 28 -8.02 1.49 -6.39
C LEU A 28 -7.40 1.12 -5.04
N GLN A 29 -7.93 0.07 -4.42
CA GLN A 29 -7.24 -0.63 -3.35
C GLN A 29 -6.35 -1.71 -3.96
N SER A 30 -5.03 -1.48 -3.91
CA SER A 30 -4.06 -2.51 -4.26
C SER A 30 -3.76 -3.39 -3.06
N SER A 31 -3.89 -4.70 -3.24
CA SER A 31 -3.31 -5.68 -2.31
C SER A 31 -2.35 -6.60 -3.06
N GLU A 32 -1.17 -6.81 -2.47
CA GLU A 32 -0.25 -7.83 -2.95
C GLU A 32 -0.66 -9.16 -2.34
N SER A 33 -1.09 -10.09 -3.20
CA SER A 33 -1.46 -11.42 -2.79
C SER A 33 -0.50 -12.43 -3.41
N ARG A 34 0.01 -13.35 -2.59
CA ARG A 34 0.82 -14.47 -3.09
C ARG A 34 -0.10 -15.65 -3.33
N LYS A 35 -0.54 -15.83 -4.58
CA LYS A 35 -1.49 -16.89 -4.95
C LYS A 35 -0.75 -18.07 -5.60
N LEU A 36 -1.31 -19.27 -5.42
CA LEU A 36 -0.84 -20.48 -6.09
C LEU A 36 -1.54 -20.60 -7.44
N MET A 37 -0.78 -20.79 -8.52
CA MET A 37 -1.37 -21.04 -9.84
C MET A 37 -1.98 -22.44 -9.88
N GLY A 38 -3.31 -22.53 -9.80
CA GLY A 38 -4.05 -23.79 -9.92
C GLY A 38 -3.74 -24.58 -11.19
N ILE A 39 -3.45 -23.88 -12.31
CA ILE A 39 -3.09 -24.53 -13.57
C ILE A 39 -1.78 -25.34 -13.48
N ARG A 40 -0.82 -24.92 -12.64
CA ARG A 40 0.42 -25.67 -12.41
C ARG A 40 0.17 -26.94 -11.62
N LEU A 41 -0.74 -26.88 -10.64
CA LEU A 41 -1.17 -28.06 -9.90
C LEU A 41 -1.81 -29.08 -10.85
N ILE A 42 -2.73 -28.65 -11.71
CA ILE A 42 -3.38 -29.54 -12.69
C ILE A 42 -2.34 -30.20 -13.60
N ARG A 43 -1.37 -29.44 -14.12
CA ARG A 43 -0.27 -30.01 -14.93
C ARG A 43 0.58 -31.01 -14.17
N SER A 44 0.89 -30.73 -12.90
CA SER A 44 1.64 -31.68 -12.06
C SER A 44 0.85 -32.97 -11.83
N LEU A 45 -0.45 -32.88 -11.53
CA LEU A 45 -1.31 -34.04 -11.32
C LEU A 45 -1.46 -34.88 -12.60
N LEU A 46 -1.55 -34.25 -13.77
CA LEU A 46 -1.57 -34.95 -15.07
C LEU A 46 -0.25 -35.69 -15.34
N LEU A 47 0.89 -35.09 -15.02
CA LEU A 47 2.20 -35.76 -15.14
C LEU A 47 2.33 -36.96 -14.21
N LEU A 48 1.81 -36.84 -12.98
CA LEU A 48 1.75 -37.95 -12.02
C LEU A 48 0.83 -39.07 -12.53
N LEU A 49 -0.34 -38.73 -13.07
CA LEU A 49 -1.25 -39.72 -13.64
C LEU A 49 -0.59 -40.44 -14.83
N ALA A 50 0.12 -39.71 -15.69
CA ALA A 50 0.85 -40.27 -16.82
C ALA A 50 1.98 -41.21 -16.37
N SER A 51 2.72 -40.86 -15.31
CA SER A 51 3.80 -41.72 -14.78
C SER A 51 3.29 -43.04 -14.21
N ILE A 52 2.02 -43.10 -13.77
CA ILE A 52 1.36 -44.32 -13.30
C ILE A 52 0.75 -45.13 -14.45
N LEU A 53 0.09 -44.47 -15.42
CA LEU A 53 -0.60 -45.16 -16.52
C LEU A 53 0.36 -45.81 -17.53
N ILE A 54 1.49 -45.17 -17.84
CA ILE A 54 2.45 -45.68 -18.83
C ILE A 54 2.98 -47.07 -18.46
N PRO A 55 3.45 -47.36 -17.24
CA PRO A 55 3.91 -48.70 -16.89
C PRO A 55 2.79 -49.75 -16.97
N VAL A 56 1.55 -49.41 -16.62
CA VAL A 56 0.39 -50.33 -16.78
C VAL A 56 0.16 -50.66 -18.26
N LEU A 57 0.18 -49.65 -19.13
CA LEU A 57 0.01 -49.83 -20.58
C LEU A 57 1.13 -50.65 -21.21
N VAL A 58 2.37 -50.46 -20.75
CA VAL A 58 3.55 -51.22 -21.20
C VAL A 58 3.45 -52.70 -20.79
N VAL A 59 3.00 -52.98 -19.57
CA VAL A 59 2.80 -54.35 -19.06
C VAL A 59 1.71 -55.09 -19.83
N VAL A 60 0.62 -54.39 -20.20
CA VAL A 60 -0.51 -54.98 -20.95
C VAL A 60 -0.20 -55.12 -22.46
N GLY A 61 0.56 -54.19 -23.04
CA GLY A 61 0.72 -54.06 -24.48
C GLY A 61 1.84 -54.91 -25.10
N ILE A 62 3.07 -54.89 -24.57
CA ILE A 62 4.23 -55.56 -25.17
C ILE A 62 5.25 -55.98 -24.08
N PRO A 63 5.26 -57.25 -23.65
CA PRO A 63 6.03 -57.68 -22.48
C PRO A 63 7.57 -57.70 -22.67
N VAL A 64 8.06 -57.79 -23.92
CA VAL A 64 9.49 -58.06 -24.19
C VAL A 64 10.34 -56.80 -24.38
N LEU A 65 9.75 -55.68 -24.82
CA LEU A 65 10.44 -54.37 -24.91
C LEU A 65 10.22 -53.48 -23.67
N GLY A 66 9.27 -53.83 -22.81
CA GLY A 66 8.74 -52.93 -21.79
C GLY A 66 9.67 -52.62 -20.62
N THR A 67 10.55 -53.55 -20.25
CA THR A 67 11.35 -53.41 -19.02
C THR A 67 12.53 -52.46 -19.16
N TYR A 68 13.24 -52.48 -20.30
CA TYR A 68 14.45 -51.67 -20.49
C TYR A 68 14.15 -50.19 -20.79
N LEU A 69 13.06 -49.90 -21.51
CA LEU A 69 12.67 -48.52 -21.85
C LEU A 69 11.63 -47.93 -20.90
N GLY A 70 10.79 -48.76 -20.26
CA GLY A 70 9.73 -48.28 -19.37
C GLY A 70 10.26 -47.61 -18.10
N VAL A 71 11.28 -48.19 -17.47
CA VAL A 71 11.88 -47.66 -16.23
C VAL A 71 12.46 -46.24 -16.40
N PRO A 72 13.33 -45.94 -17.40
CA PRO A 72 13.87 -44.59 -17.56
C PRO A 72 12.80 -43.57 -17.92
N ILE A 73 11.76 -43.94 -18.68
CA ILE A 73 10.62 -43.06 -18.99
C ILE A 73 9.86 -42.71 -17.70
N CYS A 74 9.59 -43.69 -16.82
CA CYS A 74 8.91 -43.45 -15.56
C CYS A 74 9.73 -42.55 -14.62
N ILE A 75 11.05 -42.76 -14.53
CA ILE A 75 11.95 -41.92 -13.74
C ILE A 75 11.97 -40.49 -14.29
N GLY A 76 12.05 -40.33 -15.62
CA GLY A 76 12.00 -39.02 -16.27
C GLY A 76 10.70 -38.26 -16.02
N LEU A 77 9.56 -38.94 -16.10
CA LEU A 77 8.25 -38.36 -15.80
C LEU A 77 8.09 -37.99 -14.34
N LEU A 78 8.59 -38.82 -13.42
CA LEU A 78 8.60 -38.52 -11.99
C LEU A 78 9.48 -37.29 -11.69
N GLY A 79 10.65 -37.19 -12.34
CA GLY A 79 11.51 -36.01 -12.24
C GLY A 79 10.83 -34.73 -12.75
N LEU A 80 10.15 -34.82 -13.90
CA LEU A 80 9.36 -33.70 -14.44
C LEU A 80 8.19 -33.31 -13.52
N PHE A 81 7.52 -34.30 -12.92
CA PHE A 81 6.47 -34.06 -11.92
C PHE A 81 7.02 -33.29 -10.72
N LEU A 82 8.13 -33.75 -10.13
CA LEU A 82 8.77 -33.09 -8.99
C LEU A 82 9.21 -31.66 -9.34
N HIS A 83 9.78 -31.46 -10.54
CA HIS A 83 10.15 -30.13 -11.01
C HIS A 83 8.94 -29.19 -11.11
N GLN A 84 7.82 -29.66 -11.66
CA GLN A 84 6.58 -28.88 -11.72
C GLN A 84 5.96 -28.64 -10.35
N LEU A 85 6.08 -29.60 -9.43
CA LEU A 85 5.62 -29.48 -8.05
C LEU A 85 6.40 -28.36 -7.32
N VAL A 86 7.73 -28.33 -7.46
CA VAL A 86 8.57 -27.26 -6.91
C VAL A 86 8.17 -25.90 -7.50
N ARG A 87 7.94 -25.83 -8.83
CA ARG A 87 7.43 -24.62 -9.50
C ARG A 87 6.01 -24.23 -9.12
N PHE A 88 5.19 -25.16 -8.66
CA PHE A 88 3.86 -24.87 -8.12
C PHE A 88 3.97 -24.20 -6.74
N PHE A 89 4.91 -24.64 -5.90
CA PHE A 89 5.15 -24.02 -4.60
C PHE A 89 5.85 -22.66 -4.69
N GLN A 90 6.48 -22.34 -5.83
CA GLN A 90 6.89 -20.98 -6.15
C GLN A 90 5.64 -20.11 -6.32
N ARG A 91 5.25 -19.44 -5.23
CA ARG A 91 4.15 -18.47 -5.22
C ARG A 91 4.46 -17.37 -6.22
N GLU A 92 3.46 -16.98 -7.00
CA GLU A 92 3.57 -15.82 -7.87
C GLU A 92 2.93 -14.63 -7.17
N ASP A 93 3.59 -13.48 -7.31
CA ASP A 93 3.03 -12.22 -6.87
C ASP A 93 1.89 -11.88 -7.83
N ALA A 94 0.66 -11.91 -7.31
CA ALA A 94 -0.54 -11.48 -7.99
C ALA A 94 -0.97 -10.15 -7.37
N LEU A 95 -1.19 -9.16 -8.22
CA LEU A 95 -1.70 -7.88 -7.76
C LEU A 95 -3.20 -7.87 -7.92
N GLU A 96 -3.88 -7.60 -6.82
CA GLU A 96 -5.32 -7.48 -6.82
C GLU A 96 -5.69 -6.02 -6.65
N PHE A 97 -6.38 -5.49 -7.66
CA PHE A 97 -7.02 -4.19 -7.61
C PHE A 97 -8.48 -4.39 -7.26
N ALA A 98 -8.85 -4.06 -6.03
CA ALA A 98 -10.22 -4.11 -5.57
C ALA A 98 -10.85 -2.71 -5.66
N ILE A 99 -12.07 -2.66 -6.21
CA ILE A 99 -12.96 -1.49 -6.12
C ILE A 99 -13.89 -1.76 -4.93
N PRO A 100 -13.75 -1.02 -3.80
CA PRO A 100 -14.43 -1.35 -2.53
C PRO A 100 -15.94 -1.53 -2.67
N ASP A 101 -16.57 -0.67 -3.47
CA ASP A 101 -18.03 -0.60 -3.54
C ASP A 101 -18.64 -1.57 -4.57
N GLN A 102 -17.87 -1.99 -5.57
CA GLN A 102 -18.40 -2.76 -6.71
C GLN A 102 -18.21 -4.27 -6.58
N ARG A 103 -17.50 -4.76 -5.54
CA ARG A 103 -17.05 -6.16 -5.41
C ARG A 103 -16.32 -6.69 -6.66
N VAL A 104 -15.78 -5.79 -7.48
CA VAL A 104 -14.99 -6.13 -8.66
C VAL A 104 -13.52 -6.09 -8.24
N SER A 105 -12.87 -7.23 -8.33
CA SER A 105 -11.42 -7.37 -8.16
C SER A 105 -10.80 -7.72 -9.51
N ILE A 106 -9.86 -6.92 -9.97
CA ILE A 106 -9.08 -7.23 -11.16
C ILE A 106 -7.74 -7.78 -10.70
N GLU A 107 -7.50 -9.05 -11.01
CA GLU A 107 -6.27 -9.74 -10.68
C GLU A 107 -5.32 -9.70 -11.86
N PHE A 108 -4.12 -9.16 -11.64
CA PHE A 108 -3.04 -9.20 -12.61
C PHE A 108 -1.97 -10.16 -12.14
N TRP A 109 -1.70 -11.15 -12.99
CA TRP A 109 -0.68 -12.16 -12.76
C TRP A 109 0.63 -11.72 -13.40
N ASN A 110 1.69 -11.76 -12.62
CA ASN A 110 3.02 -11.38 -13.07
C ASN A 110 3.69 -12.50 -13.89
N VAL A 111 3.30 -12.67 -15.16
CA VAL A 111 3.79 -13.76 -16.02
C VAL A 111 4.56 -13.24 -17.23
N GLY A 112 5.82 -13.67 -17.38
CA GLY A 112 6.62 -13.50 -18.60
C GLY A 112 7.12 -12.08 -18.87
N ASP A 113 7.20 -11.72 -20.15
CA ASP A 113 7.79 -10.47 -20.65
C ASP A 113 7.00 -9.21 -20.24
N GLY A 114 5.78 -9.38 -19.73
CA GLY A 114 4.97 -8.29 -19.18
C GLY A 114 5.40 -7.83 -17.78
N LYS A 115 6.31 -8.57 -17.11
CA LYS A 115 6.68 -8.32 -15.71
C LYS A 115 7.22 -6.92 -15.45
N GLU A 116 8.17 -6.46 -16.26
CA GLU A 116 8.81 -5.16 -16.07
C GLU A 116 7.83 -4.01 -16.29
N LYS A 117 7.05 -4.06 -17.38
CA LYS A 117 5.99 -3.08 -17.67
C LYS A 117 4.93 -3.06 -16.59
N PHE A 118 4.57 -4.23 -16.05
CA PHE A 118 3.60 -4.34 -14.97
C PHE A 118 4.13 -3.76 -13.65
N GLN A 119 5.37 -4.07 -13.29
CA GLN A 119 6.02 -3.50 -12.11
C GLN A 119 6.18 -1.98 -12.21
N ASP A 120 6.49 -1.46 -13.40
CA ASP A 120 6.54 -0.03 -13.64
C ASP A 120 5.16 0.62 -13.49
N LEU A 121 4.12 0.06 -14.12
CA LEU A 121 2.74 0.52 -13.96
C LEU A 121 2.30 0.50 -12.48
N PHE A 122 2.62 -0.58 -11.76
CA PHE A 122 2.29 -0.70 -10.34
C PHE A 122 3.02 0.35 -9.52
N LYS A 123 4.31 0.58 -9.77
CA LYS A 123 5.09 1.63 -9.13
C LYS A 123 4.48 3.01 -9.42
N GLN A 124 4.02 3.26 -10.64
CA GLN A 124 3.32 4.50 -11.00
C GLN A 124 1.99 4.65 -10.24
N VAL A 125 1.20 3.58 -10.16
CA VAL A 125 -0.06 3.56 -9.40
C VAL A 125 0.18 3.82 -7.92
N LEU A 126 1.15 3.14 -7.30
CA LEU A 126 1.53 3.37 -5.91
C LEU A 126 2.01 4.80 -5.68
N THR A 127 2.92 5.29 -6.53
CA THR A 127 3.44 6.66 -6.43
C THR A 127 2.31 7.67 -6.50
N ARG A 128 1.35 7.49 -7.41
CA ARG A 128 0.20 8.40 -7.54
C ARG A 128 -0.79 8.26 -6.41
N ARG A 129 -1.06 7.04 -5.95
CA ARG A 129 -1.92 6.79 -4.79
C ARG A 129 -1.33 7.44 -3.54
N GLU A 130 -0.02 7.31 -3.35
CA GLU A 130 0.69 8.01 -2.29
C GLU A 130 0.55 9.53 -2.45
N THR A 131 0.72 10.08 -3.66
CA THR A 131 0.48 11.52 -3.89
C THR A 131 -0.95 11.94 -3.53
N VAL A 132 -1.94 11.10 -3.81
CA VAL A 132 -3.37 11.35 -3.54
C VAL A 132 -3.73 11.18 -2.06
N GLN A 133 -3.15 10.20 -1.35
CA GLN A 133 -3.45 9.92 0.08
C GLN A 133 -2.63 10.76 1.06
N LYS A 134 -1.48 11.30 0.62
CA LYS A 134 -0.60 12.13 1.45
C LYS A 134 -1.10 13.52 1.88
N PRO A 135 -2.20 14.14 1.40
CA PRO A 135 -2.60 15.48 1.84
C PRO A 135 -2.74 15.57 3.37
N LEU A 136 -3.46 14.62 3.97
CA LEU A 136 -3.69 14.56 5.41
C LEU A 136 -2.46 14.13 6.18
N GLU A 137 -1.70 13.17 5.64
CA GLU A 137 -0.46 12.70 6.26
C GLU A 137 0.64 13.76 6.22
N ARG A 138 0.71 14.61 5.20
CA ARG A 138 1.70 15.71 5.11
C ARG A 138 1.49 16.75 6.19
N VAL A 139 0.24 17.12 6.45
CA VAL A 139 -0.09 18.08 7.53
C VAL A 139 0.37 17.53 8.88
N ASP A 140 0.20 16.24 9.14
CA ASP A 140 0.72 15.55 10.33
C ASP A 140 2.27 15.51 10.35
N GLN A 141 2.90 15.21 9.22
CA GLN A 141 4.36 15.12 9.10
C GLN A 141 5.08 16.44 9.38
N GLU A 142 4.55 17.56 8.89
CA GLU A 142 5.17 18.87 9.07
C GLU A 142 5.01 19.41 10.50
N THR A 143 3.87 19.19 11.13
CA THR A 143 3.56 19.79 12.44
C THR A 143 4.09 18.98 13.62
N ILE A 144 3.98 17.64 13.57
CA ILE A 144 4.31 16.76 14.72
C ILE A 144 5.53 15.87 14.43
N GLY A 145 5.99 15.82 13.18
CA GLY A 145 7.19 15.06 12.79
C GLY A 145 6.91 13.62 12.35
N GLY A 146 5.67 13.32 11.98
CA GLY A 146 5.37 12.40 10.88
C GLY A 146 5.40 10.91 11.10
N THR A 147 5.71 10.47 12.31
CA THR A 147 5.57 9.06 12.67
C THR A 147 4.94 8.99 14.05
N PRO A 148 3.92 8.14 14.26
CA PRO A 148 3.36 7.93 15.57
C PRO A 148 4.48 7.42 16.47
N PHE A 149 4.92 8.26 17.41
CA PHE A 149 6.00 7.91 18.32
C PHE A 149 5.58 6.70 19.16
N ASN A 150 6.27 5.58 18.94
CA ASN A 150 6.17 4.41 19.79
C ASN A 150 7.45 4.33 20.66
N PRO A 151 7.44 4.94 21.87
CA PRO A 151 8.63 5.02 22.71
C PRO A 151 9.22 3.66 22.99
N GLY A 152 8.36 2.66 23.21
CA GLY A 152 8.77 1.30 23.54
C GLY A 152 9.55 0.66 22.40
N LEU A 153 9.04 0.74 21.17
CA LEU A 153 9.68 0.11 20.02
C LEU A 153 11.06 0.73 19.72
N TYR A 154 11.17 2.06 19.75
CA TYR A 154 12.43 2.75 19.47
C TYR A 154 13.44 2.59 20.60
N PHE A 155 12.99 2.61 21.85
CA PHE A 155 13.85 2.33 23.00
C PHE A 155 14.41 0.91 22.91
N VAL A 156 13.56 -0.09 22.64
CA VAL A 156 13.98 -1.49 22.50
C VAL A 156 14.94 -1.63 21.31
N ASN A 157 14.57 -1.16 20.11
CA ASN A 157 15.41 -1.29 18.93
C ASN A 157 16.75 -0.56 19.08
N GLY A 158 16.74 0.68 19.59
CA GLY A 158 17.95 1.45 19.84
C GLY A 158 18.84 0.79 20.89
N LEU A 159 18.24 0.29 21.99
CA LEU A 159 18.98 -0.43 23.01
C LEU A 159 19.61 -1.68 22.40
N PHE A 160 18.90 -2.50 21.64
CA PHE A 160 19.48 -3.68 20.97
C PHE A 160 20.59 -3.34 19.96
N LEU A 161 20.38 -2.34 19.09
CA LEU A 161 21.32 -1.94 18.04
C LEU A 161 22.65 -1.42 18.57
N PHE A 162 22.63 -0.75 19.73
CA PHE A 162 23.82 -0.08 20.25
C PHE A 162 24.40 -0.74 21.51
N SER A 163 23.59 -1.38 22.36
CA SER A 163 24.11 -2.07 23.56
C SER A 163 24.86 -3.35 23.24
N ILE A 164 24.46 -4.12 22.22
CA ILE A 164 25.16 -5.35 21.83
C ILE A 164 26.56 -5.02 21.30
N PRO A 165 26.75 -4.10 20.33
CA PRO A 165 28.08 -3.70 19.89
C PRO A 165 28.92 -3.06 20.99
N ALA A 166 28.32 -2.24 21.86
CA ALA A 166 29.03 -1.62 22.99
C ALA A 166 29.63 -2.65 23.95
N LEU A 167 28.91 -3.76 24.19
CA LEU A 167 29.35 -4.83 25.07
C LEU A 167 30.43 -5.71 24.43
N ILE A 168 30.38 -5.90 23.10
CA ILE A 168 31.38 -6.67 22.34
C ILE A 168 32.69 -5.89 22.17
N LEU A 169 32.61 -4.58 21.94
CA LEU A 169 33.75 -3.73 21.62
C LEU A 169 34.37 -3.06 22.86
N GLU A 170 33.76 -3.22 24.03
CA GLU A 170 34.17 -2.58 25.29
C GLU A 170 34.27 -1.03 25.20
N GLU A 171 33.57 -0.42 24.24
CA GLU A 171 33.60 1.03 24.02
C GLU A 171 32.38 1.71 24.68
N PRO A 172 32.56 2.45 25.80
CA PRO A 172 31.46 3.09 26.50
C PRO A 172 30.80 4.24 25.70
N LEU A 173 31.48 4.77 24.68
CA LEU A 173 30.95 5.83 23.82
C LEU A 173 29.73 5.37 23.01
N LEU A 174 29.62 4.08 22.67
CA LEU A 174 28.47 3.55 21.94
C LEU A 174 27.17 3.62 22.75
N PHE A 175 27.24 3.58 24.09
CA PHE A 175 26.07 3.84 24.94
C PHE A 175 25.58 5.29 24.85
N GLY A 176 26.47 6.25 24.61
CA GLY A 176 26.10 7.65 24.38
C GLY A 176 25.28 7.83 23.11
N LEU A 177 25.58 7.06 22.05
CA LEU A 177 24.83 7.09 20.79
C LEU A 177 23.39 6.58 20.94
N CYS A 178 23.12 5.68 21.90
CA CYS A 178 21.75 5.26 22.24
C CYS A 178 20.84 6.44 22.63
N LEU A 179 21.42 7.50 23.19
CA LEU A 179 20.66 8.65 23.68
C LEU A 179 20.25 9.60 22.54
N ILE A 180 20.93 9.59 21.40
CA ILE A 180 20.62 10.48 20.27
C ILE A 180 19.17 10.31 19.77
N PRO A 181 18.67 9.10 19.46
CA PRO A 181 17.27 8.93 19.05
C PRO A 181 16.30 9.31 20.18
N ILE A 182 16.62 8.97 21.43
CA ILE A 182 15.80 9.31 22.60
C ILE A 182 15.70 10.83 22.76
N LEU A 183 16.80 11.56 22.63
CA LEU A 183 16.84 13.02 22.73
C LEU A 183 16.08 13.66 21.57
N ARG A 184 16.31 13.21 20.33
CA ARG A 184 15.57 13.68 19.15
C ARG A 184 14.07 13.51 19.33
N ASP A 185 13.62 12.37 19.83
CA ASP A 185 12.18 12.11 20.00
C ASP A 185 11.60 12.78 21.25
N SER A 186 12.37 12.91 22.33
CA SER A 186 11.96 13.66 23.51
C SER A 186 11.63 15.12 23.15
N SER A 187 12.37 15.71 22.20
CA SER A 187 12.07 17.05 21.69
C SER A 187 10.71 17.13 20.98
N ARG A 188 10.31 16.08 20.25
CA ARG A 188 9.00 15.97 19.60
C ARG A 188 7.89 15.82 20.64
N MET A 189 8.13 15.00 21.65
CA MET A 189 7.21 14.86 22.79
C MET A 189 7.00 16.19 23.51
N VAL A 190 8.07 16.95 23.77
CA VAL A 190 7.95 18.28 24.38
C VAL A 190 7.14 19.22 23.49
N LYS A 191 7.35 19.22 22.17
CA LYS A 191 6.52 19.99 21.24
C LYS A 191 5.05 19.58 21.34
N TYR A 192 4.76 18.28 21.31
CA TYR A 192 3.39 17.76 21.44
C TYR A 192 2.74 18.20 22.75
N TYR A 193 3.40 18.05 23.90
CA TYR A 193 2.85 18.45 25.20
C TYR A 193 2.68 19.97 25.36
N ARG A 194 3.43 20.77 24.60
CA ARG A 194 3.28 22.24 24.55
C ARG A 194 2.13 22.69 23.64
N MET A 195 1.59 21.82 22.80
CA MET A 195 0.43 22.14 21.96
C MET A 195 -0.82 22.38 22.81
N ASP A 196 -1.71 23.20 22.27
CA ASP A 196 -3.01 23.44 22.87
C ASP A 196 -3.74 22.11 23.17
N PRO A 197 -4.35 21.95 24.36
CA PRO A 197 -5.11 20.74 24.69
C PRO A 197 -6.18 20.37 23.66
N LEU A 198 -6.91 21.34 23.10
CA LEU A 198 -7.91 21.11 22.07
C LEU A 198 -7.27 20.60 20.77
N PHE A 199 -6.14 21.19 20.38
CA PHE A 199 -5.39 20.73 19.22
C PHE A 199 -4.93 19.28 19.39
N ARG A 200 -4.41 18.92 20.58
CA ARG A 200 -4.02 17.53 20.88
C ARG A 200 -5.18 16.56 20.81
N MET A 201 -6.36 16.95 21.30
CA MET A 201 -7.57 16.12 21.22
C MET A 201 -8.03 15.94 19.78
N ALA A 202 -8.02 17.02 18.98
CA ALA A 202 -8.35 16.96 17.55
C ALA A 202 -7.40 16.02 16.81
N TYR A 203 -6.10 16.16 17.06
CA TYR A 203 -5.08 15.28 16.50
C TYR A 203 -5.31 13.80 16.86
N GLN A 204 -5.69 13.50 18.11
CA GLN A 204 -6.04 12.14 18.51
C GLN A 204 -7.31 11.64 17.83
N ALA A 205 -8.29 12.50 17.57
CA ALA A 205 -9.51 12.14 16.83
C ALA A 205 -9.19 11.76 15.38
N ILE A 206 -8.34 12.53 14.68
CA ILE A 206 -7.85 12.18 13.34
C ILE A 206 -7.16 10.81 13.35
N ARG A 207 -6.28 10.55 14.33
CA ARG A 207 -5.61 9.25 14.47
C ARG A 207 -6.54 8.08 14.76
N ARG A 208 -7.75 8.35 15.25
CA ARG A 208 -8.80 7.36 15.49
C ARG A 208 -9.77 7.24 14.32
N ASP A 209 -9.47 7.87 13.19
CA ASP A 209 -10.32 7.91 12.00
C ASP A 209 -11.71 8.53 12.30
N ASP A 210 -11.74 9.53 13.20
CA ASP A 210 -12.94 10.30 13.57
C ASP A 210 -12.79 11.76 13.11
N PRO A 211 -12.95 12.03 11.79
CA PRO A 211 -12.71 13.35 11.22
C PRO A 211 -13.75 14.39 11.67
N GLN A 212 -14.99 13.97 11.96
CA GLN A 212 -16.05 14.87 12.42
C GLN A 212 -15.71 15.49 13.77
N ARG A 213 -15.33 14.67 14.75
CA ARG A 213 -14.91 15.15 16.06
C ARG A 213 -13.65 16.02 15.97
N ALA A 214 -12.74 15.69 15.06
CA ALA A 214 -11.56 16.52 14.83
C ALA A 214 -11.93 17.92 14.33
N VAL A 215 -12.85 18.03 13.37
CA VAL A 215 -13.38 19.29 12.85
C VAL A 215 -13.99 20.13 13.98
N GLU A 216 -14.88 19.55 14.80
CA GLU A 216 -15.51 20.26 15.92
C GLU A 216 -14.49 20.84 16.92
N LEU A 217 -13.47 20.05 17.28
CA LEU A 217 -12.42 20.46 18.21
C LEU A 217 -11.54 21.58 17.63
N LEU A 218 -11.26 21.53 16.32
CA LEU A 218 -10.46 22.54 15.62
C LEU A 218 -11.24 23.84 15.41
N GLU A 219 -12.52 23.77 15.04
CA GLU A 219 -13.40 24.94 14.96
C GLU A 219 -13.49 25.63 16.32
N LYS A 220 -13.66 24.85 17.41
CA LYS A 220 -13.64 25.39 18.77
C LYS A 220 -12.31 26.08 19.09
N LEU A 221 -11.18 25.45 18.80
CA LEU A 221 -9.86 26.04 19.02
C LEU A 221 -9.69 27.35 18.24
N LEU A 222 -10.14 27.41 16.99
CA LEU A 222 -10.05 28.62 16.16
C LEU A 222 -11.02 29.72 16.61
N SER A 223 -12.10 29.39 17.31
CA SER A 223 -12.96 30.40 17.94
C SER A 223 -12.25 31.12 19.08
N GLU A 224 -11.37 30.42 19.81
CA GLU A 224 -10.57 30.98 20.91
C GLU A 224 -9.25 31.60 20.41
N SER A 225 -8.65 31.03 19.38
CA SER A 225 -7.37 31.45 18.79
C SER A 225 -7.43 31.51 17.25
N PRO A 226 -8.04 32.55 16.67
CA PRO A 226 -8.26 32.63 15.22
C PRO A 226 -6.98 32.56 14.39
N GLY A 227 -5.84 33.02 14.92
CA GLY A 227 -4.54 33.05 14.23
C GLY A 227 -3.75 31.74 14.29
N HIS A 228 -4.30 30.64 14.81
CA HIS A 228 -3.58 29.38 14.93
C HIS A 228 -3.45 28.67 13.57
N ILE A 229 -2.37 28.96 12.83
CA ILE A 229 -2.14 28.45 11.46
C ILE A 229 -2.23 26.93 11.38
N ASP A 230 -1.59 26.19 12.30
CA ASP A 230 -1.62 24.73 12.28
C ASP A 230 -3.06 24.19 12.43
N ALA A 231 -3.88 24.79 13.29
CA ALA A 231 -5.28 24.41 13.46
C ALA A 231 -6.08 24.63 12.17
N ARG A 232 -5.81 25.72 11.44
CA ARG A 232 -6.44 25.95 10.13
C ARG A 232 -5.99 24.91 9.09
N LYS A 233 -4.70 24.55 9.05
CA LYS A 233 -4.19 23.50 8.15
C LYS A 233 -4.85 22.15 8.42
N PHE A 234 -4.94 21.75 9.69
CA PHE A 234 -5.63 20.52 10.08
C PHE A 234 -7.14 20.57 9.82
N LEU A 235 -7.77 21.73 10.02
CA LEU A 235 -9.19 21.90 9.76
C LEU A 235 -9.51 21.79 8.27
N PHE A 236 -8.64 22.32 7.40
CA PHE A 236 -8.74 22.11 5.96
C PHE A 236 -8.75 20.62 5.61
N GLY A 237 -7.79 19.84 6.14
CA GLY A 237 -7.79 18.39 6.00
C GLY A 237 -9.05 17.72 6.56
N GLY A 238 -9.52 18.17 7.73
CA GLY A 238 -10.76 17.71 8.34
C GLY A 238 -11.96 17.89 7.39
N TYR A 239 -12.14 19.08 6.82
CA TYR A 239 -13.21 19.36 5.85
C TYR A 239 -13.10 18.54 4.57
N LEU A 240 -11.89 18.27 4.07
CA LEU A 240 -11.72 17.36 2.94
C LEU A 240 -12.19 15.94 3.27
N SER A 241 -11.89 15.49 4.50
CA SER A 241 -12.24 14.14 4.98
C SER A 241 -13.74 13.98 5.24
N THR A 242 -14.43 15.06 5.67
CA THR A 242 -15.88 15.09 5.86
C THR A 242 -16.67 15.48 4.60
N GLU A 243 -15.99 15.61 3.46
CA GLU A 243 -16.57 16.03 2.16
C GLU A 243 -17.24 17.43 2.19
N GLU A 244 -16.83 18.30 3.13
CA GLU A 244 -17.28 19.69 3.26
C GLU A 244 -16.48 20.65 2.37
N PHE A 245 -16.44 20.38 1.06
CA PHE A 245 -15.55 21.05 0.11
C PHE A 245 -15.70 22.57 0.05
N GLN A 246 -16.91 23.09 0.24
CA GLN A 246 -17.14 24.53 0.24
C GLN A 246 -16.41 25.21 1.40
N LYS A 247 -16.54 24.66 2.62
CA LYS A 247 -15.83 25.17 3.80
C LYS A 247 -14.31 25.04 3.65
N ALA A 248 -13.85 23.95 3.06
CA ALA A 248 -12.42 23.76 2.75
C ALA A 248 -11.90 24.85 1.79
N SER A 249 -12.64 25.15 0.73
CA SER A 249 -12.33 26.22 -0.24
C SER A 249 -12.30 27.60 0.43
N ASP A 250 -13.33 27.91 1.22
CA ASP A 250 -13.45 29.19 1.92
C ASP A 250 -12.29 29.35 2.92
N LEU A 251 -11.97 28.31 3.68
CA LEU A 251 -10.83 28.30 4.60
C LEU A 251 -9.51 28.49 3.86
N LEU A 252 -9.30 27.80 2.73
CA LEU A 252 -8.07 27.90 1.94
C LEU A 252 -7.85 29.33 1.42
N SER A 253 -8.94 29.98 0.98
CA SER A 253 -8.89 31.39 0.56
C SER A 253 -8.48 32.32 1.70
N SER A 254 -8.98 32.06 2.91
CA SER A 254 -8.68 32.86 4.11
C SER A 254 -7.22 32.73 4.59
N ILE A 255 -6.59 31.57 4.37
CA ILE A 255 -5.20 31.30 4.77
C ILE A 255 -4.18 31.51 3.65
N SER A 256 -4.63 31.87 2.45
CA SER A 256 -3.76 31.97 1.27
C SER A 256 -2.59 32.92 1.44
N ASN A 257 -2.74 33.98 2.23
CA ASN A 257 -1.68 34.94 2.54
C ASN A 257 -0.69 34.44 3.62
N ASP A 258 -1.09 33.45 4.42
CA ASP A 258 -0.28 32.90 5.52
C ASP A 258 0.54 31.68 5.08
N LEU A 259 0.22 31.10 3.92
CA LEU A 259 0.90 29.95 3.33
C LEU A 259 1.94 30.38 2.29
N ASP A 260 3.04 29.64 2.19
CA ASP A 260 3.93 29.77 1.05
C ASP A 260 3.25 29.25 -0.23
N SER A 261 3.70 29.75 -1.39
CA SER A 261 3.07 29.46 -2.68
C SER A 261 3.05 27.97 -3.02
N ALA A 262 4.06 27.20 -2.59
CA ALA A 262 4.13 25.77 -2.85
C ALA A 262 3.09 25.01 -2.01
N THR A 263 2.97 25.33 -0.71
CA THR A 263 1.94 24.75 0.17
C THR A 263 0.53 25.12 -0.28
N LEU A 264 0.30 26.38 -0.70
CA LEU A 264 -0.99 26.81 -1.21
C LEU A 264 -1.39 26.05 -2.48
N GLN A 265 -0.47 25.91 -3.44
CA GLN A 265 -0.71 25.17 -4.66
C GLN A 265 -1.01 23.69 -4.36
N ALA A 266 -0.25 23.06 -3.47
CA ALA A 266 -0.51 21.68 -3.05
C ALA A 266 -1.92 21.52 -2.45
N ALA A 267 -2.32 22.43 -1.54
CA ALA A 267 -3.65 22.40 -0.95
C ALA A 267 -4.78 22.60 -1.98
N GLN A 268 -4.57 23.45 -3.00
CA GLN A 268 -5.53 23.62 -4.10
C GLN A 268 -5.66 22.34 -4.94
N GLU A 269 -4.54 21.69 -5.25
CA GLU A 269 -4.53 20.41 -5.97
C GLU A 269 -5.27 19.33 -5.18
N ASP A 270 -5.04 19.27 -3.86
CA ASP A 270 -5.69 18.33 -2.95
C ASP A 270 -7.21 18.54 -2.88
N LEU A 271 -7.67 19.80 -2.80
CA LEU A 271 -9.09 20.15 -2.84
C LEU A 271 -9.76 19.70 -4.15
N ILE A 272 -9.15 20.04 -5.29
CA ILE A 272 -9.68 19.68 -6.62
C ILE A 272 -9.76 18.16 -6.76
N LEU A 273 -8.73 17.46 -6.29
CA LEU A 273 -8.65 16.01 -6.32
C LEU A 273 -9.74 15.37 -5.46
N ALA A 274 -9.91 15.84 -4.22
CA ALA A 274 -10.95 15.34 -3.31
C ALA A 274 -12.36 15.56 -3.87
N MET A 275 -12.62 16.74 -4.47
CA MET A 275 -13.89 17.03 -5.14
C MET A 275 -14.17 16.07 -6.29
N ARG A 276 -13.16 15.81 -7.16
CA ARG A 276 -13.30 14.86 -8.28
C ARG A 276 -13.56 13.44 -7.80
N ILE A 277 -12.91 13.01 -6.70
CA ILE A 277 -13.13 11.69 -6.11
C ILE A 277 -14.57 11.58 -5.61
N ALA A 278 -15.06 12.59 -4.87
CA ALA A 278 -16.42 12.58 -4.35
C ALA A 278 -17.50 12.66 -5.45
N GLU A 279 -17.26 13.41 -6.53
CA GLU A 279 -18.14 13.45 -7.69
C GLU A 279 -18.23 12.07 -8.36
N ARG A 280 -17.09 11.38 -8.54
CA ARG A 280 -17.04 10.04 -9.13
C ARG A 280 -17.70 8.96 -8.27
N LYS A 281 -17.65 9.09 -6.94
CA LYS A 281 -18.36 8.16 -6.02
C LYS A 281 -19.88 8.21 -6.15
N LYS A 282 -20.45 9.30 -6.69
CA LYS A 282 -21.91 9.47 -6.86
C LYS A 282 -22.45 8.81 -8.13
N ILE A 283 -21.58 8.41 -9.06
CA ILE A 283 -21.91 7.78 -10.34
C ILE A 283 -22.01 6.27 -10.15
#